data_AF-A0A4Y2FXJ2-F1
#
_entry.id   AF-A0A4Y2FXJ2-F1
#
_cell.length_a   1.000
_cell.length_b   1.000
_cell.length_c   1.000
_cell.angle_alpha   90.00
_cell.angle_beta   90.00
_cell.angle_gamma   90.00
#
_symmetry.space_group_name_H-M   'P 1'
#
loop_
_entity.id
_entity.type
_entity.pdbx_description
1 polymer ?
#
loop_
_entity_poly.entity_id
_entity_poly.type
_entity_poly.pdbx_seq_one_letter_code
_entity_poly.pdbx_strand_id
1 'polypeptide(L)'
;METDERKAWESFKLVFTSFLGNKKDPNYKYIVEEMTENFKILGCSMSFKVHFLDSHLDYFPENLGAVSEEQSERFHEDIKERERRYQGKWNVSMIADYCWMLQRDNPCKVHKRKSDKRTFEIWKPVLMELG
;
A
#
# COMPACT_ATOMS: atom_id res chain seq x y z
N MET A 1 30.41 7.42 -6.27
CA MET A 1 28.99 7.79 -6.28
C MET A 1 28.89 9.20 -6.77
N GLU A 2 28.05 9.40 -7.78
CA GLU A 2 27.58 10.72 -8.18
C GLU A 2 27.02 11.45 -6.95
N THR A 3 27.10 12.77 -6.92
CA THR A 3 26.68 13.56 -5.74
C THR A 3 25.23 13.28 -5.35
N ASP A 4 24.38 13.01 -6.34
CA ASP A 4 22.96 12.77 -6.13
C ASP A 4 22.66 11.31 -5.78
N GLU A 5 23.43 10.34 -6.29
CA GLU A 5 23.37 8.95 -5.84
C GLU A 5 23.67 8.84 -4.34
N ARG A 6 24.72 9.55 -3.90
CA ARG A 6 25.08 9.58 -2.49
C ARG A 6 23.98 10.20 -1.65
N LYS A 7 23.38 11.31 -2.09
CA LYS A 7 22.26 11.94 -1.36
C LYS A 7 21.07 11.00 -1.23
N ALA A 8 20.64 10.36 -2.32
CA ALA A 8 19.53 9.42 -2.28
C ALA A 8 19.82 8.24 -1.35
N TRP A 9 21.05 7.72 -1.35
CA TRP A 9 21.46 6.65 -0.43
C TRP A 9 21.46 7.10 1.04
N GLU A 10 21.95 8.31 1.34
CA GLU A 10 21.90 8.85 2.70
C GLU A 10 20.46 9.08 3.17
N SER A 11 19.58 9.65 2.34
CA SER A 11 18.16 9.81 2.68
C SER A 11 17.45 8.47 2.88
N PHE A 12 17.79 7.45 2.09
CA PHE A 12 17.28 6.09 2.29
C PHE A 12 17.69 5.52 3.65
N LYS A 13 18.98 5.59 4.01
CA LYS A 13 19.44 5.17 5.34
C LYS A 13 18.79 5.96 6.46
N LEU A 14 18.53 7.25 6.24
CA LEU A 14 17.85 8.10 7.20
C LEU A 14 16.44 7.58 7.48
N VAL A 15 15.64 7.28 6.45
CA VAL A 15 14.30 6.67 6.61
C VAL A 15 14.35 5.39 7.43
N PHE A 16 15.34 4.51 7.21
CA PHE A 16 15.46 3.27 7.97
C PHE A 16 15.74 3.49 9.46
N THR A 17 16.56 4.49 9.79
CA THR A 17 16.96 4.76 11.17
C THR A 17 15.96 5.64 11.92
N SER A 18 15.28 6.55 11.23
CA SER A 18 14.38 7.55 11.83
C SER A 18 12.90 7.18 11.75
N PHE A 19 12.47 6.37 10.77
CA PHE A 19 11.06 5.97 10.64
C PHE A 19 10.86 4.48 10.88
N LEU A 20 11.62 3.63 10.18
CA LEU A 20 11.45 2.17 10.24
C LEU A 20 12.16 1.50 11.44
N GLY A 21 12.84 2.30 12.27
CA GLY A 21 13.57 1.82 13.44
C GLY A 21 12.69 1.64 14.68
N ASN A 22 13.36 1.54 15.83
CA ASN A 22 12.70 1.39 17.14
C ASN A 22 11.94 2.64 17.61
N LYS A 23 12.26 3.80 17.03
CA LYS A 23 11.64 5.08 17.34
C LYS A 23 11.28 5.77 16.04
N LYS A 24 10.04 6.25 15.97
CA LYS A 24 9.53 7.09 14.89
C LYS A 24 9.85 8.55 15.18
N ASP A 25 10.71 9.15 14.38
CA ASP A 25 11.11 10.56 14.45
C ASP A 25 9.90 11.46 14.14
N PRO A 26 9.62 12.51 14.91
CA PRO A 26 8.47 13.39 14.66
C PRO A 26 8.40 13.98 13.24
N ASN A 27 9.55 14.14 12.58
CA ASN A 27 9.68 14.69 11.23
C ASN A 27 9.67 13.61 10.14
N TYR A 28 9.24 12.37 10.44
CA TYR A 28 9.27 11.25 9.49
C TYR A 28 8.62 11.54 8.14
N LYS A 29 7.58 12.38 8.09
CA LYS A 29 6.90 12.77 6.84
C LYS A 29 7.86 13.49 5.89
N TYR A 30 8.56 14.49 6.40
CA TYR A 30 9.56 15.24 5.65
C TYR A 30 10.72 14.33 5.20
N ILE A 31 11.17 13.42 6.08
CA ILE A 31 12.29 12.51 5.77
C ILE A 31 11.93 11.56 4.61
N VAL A 32 10.70 11.02 4.59
CA VAL A 32 10.24 10.15 3.50
C VAL A 32 9.99 10.94 2.21
N GLU A 33 9.48 12.16 2.32
CA GLU A 33 9.30 13.07 1.19
C GLU A 33 10.65 13.41 0.53
N GLU A 34 11.66 13.78 1.32
CA GLU A 34 13.02 14.09 0.83
C GLU A 34 13.67 12.88 0.14
N MET A 35 13.53 11.68 0.70
CA MET A 35 14.00 10.45 0.05
C MET A 35 13.32 10.23 -1.31
N THR A 36 12.01 10.45 -1.36
CA THR A 36 11.21 10.29 -2.59
C THR A 36 11.62 11.30 -3.66
N GLU A 37 11.89 12.55 -3.29
CA GLU A 37 12.41 13.57 -4.21
C GLU A 37 13.80 13.22 -4.74
N ASN A 38 14.71 12.76 -3.87
CA ASN A 38 16.05 12.35 -4.29
C ASN A 38 16.02 11.16 -5.27
N PHE A 39 15.09 10.20 -5.09
CA PHE A 39 14.90 9.13 -6.09
C PHE A 39 14.32 9.62 -7.41
N LYS A 40 13.42 10.61 -7.39
CA LYS A 40 12.90 11.23 -8.62
C LYS A 40 14.00 11.97 -9.39
N ILE A 41 14.89 12.69 -8.70
CA ILE A 41 16.04 13.37 -9.30
C ILE A 41 16.96 12.38 -10.02
N LEU A 42 17.16 11.19 -9.44
CA LEU A 42 17.93 10.11 -10.06
C LEU A 42 17.21 9.42 -11.23
N GLY A 43 15.97 9.80 -11.54
CA GLY A 43 15.16 9.12 -12.55
C GLY A 43 14.77 7.68 -12.16
N CYS A 44 14.88 7.32 -10.87
CA CYS A 44 14.47 6.01 -10.40
C CYS A 44 12.94 5.90 -10.42
N SER A 45 12.44 4.79 -10.97
CA SER A 45 11.04 4.41 -10.79
C SER A 45 10.80 4.00 -9.35
N MET A 46 9.76 4.56 -8.71
CA MET A 46 9.42 4.19 -7.34
C MET A 46 8.87 2.77 -7.30
N SER A 47 9.51 1.91 -6.50
CA SER A 47 8.97 0.58 -6.21
C SER A 47 7.68 0.70 -5.41
N PHE A 48 6.85 -0.35 -5.43
CA PHE A 48 5.62 -0.41 -4.63
C PHE A 48 5.87 -0.24 -3.15
N LYS A 49 6.99 -0.75 -2.62
CA LYS A 49 7.35 -0.56 -1.22
C LYS A 49 7.54 0.92 -0.88
N VAL A 50 8.17 1.68 -1.77
CA VAL A 50 8.37 3.13 -1.60
C VAL A 50 7.04 3.88 -1.76
N HIS A 51 6.23 3.53 -2.77
CA HIS A 51 4.90 4.12 -2.95
C HIS A 51 3.97 3.86 -1.76
N PHE A 52 3.95 2.63 -1.25
CA PHE A 52 3.16 2.25 -0.08
C PHE A 52 3.65 2.99 1.18
N LEU A 53 4.97 3.09 1.35
CA LEU A 53 5.58 3.85 2.42
C LEU A 53 5.10 5.32 2.39
N ASP A 54 5.27 6.01 1.26
CA ASP A 54 4.90 7.41 1.07
C ASP A 54 3.40 7.67 1.25
N SER A 55 2.54 6.79 0.69
CA SER A 55 1.09 6.97 0.73
C SER A 55 0.44 6.60 2.06
N HIS A 56 1.08 5.74 2.86
CA HIS A 56 0.49 5.13 4.05
C HIS A 56 1.38 5.23 5.29
N LEU A 57 2.10 6.34 5.45
CA LEU A 57 2.96 6.58 6.62
C LEU A 57 2.24 6.46 7.97
N ASP A 58 0.95 6.81 8.01
CA ASP A 58 0.12 6.76 9.21
C ASP A 58 -0.30 5.32 9.59
N TYR A 59 -0.13 4.35 8.67
CA TYR A 59 -0.43 2.93 8.94
C TYR A 59 0.63 2.26 9.83
N PHE A 60 1.85 2.80 9.84
CA PHE A 60 2.96 2.20 10.56
C PHE A 60 2.92 2.56 12.06
N PRO A 61 3.03 1.56 12.96
CA PRO A 61 3.12 1.79 14.41
C PRO A 61 4.36 2.61 14.79
N GLU A 62 4.35 3.12 16.03
CA GLU A 62 5.38 4.04 16.54
C GLU A 62 6.75 3.36 16.79
N ASN A 63 6.74 2.05 16.98
CA ASN A 63 7.94 1.23 17.12
C ASN A 63 7.89 0.09 16.09
N LEU A 64 8.54 0.31 14.94
CA LEU A 64 8.62 -0.67 13.86
C LEU A 64 9.74 -1.68 14.06
N GLY A 65 10.81 -1.31 14.75
CA GLY A 65 11.89 -2.23 15.08
C GLY A 65 11.46 -3.35 16.05
N ALA A 66 10.33 -3.19 16.75
CA ALA A 66 9.69 -4.25 17.54
C ALA A 66 8.73 -5.13 16.73
N VAL A 67 8.49 -4.84 15.45
CA VAL A 67 7.70 -5.72 14.56
C VAL A 67 8.50 -7.00 14.31
N SER A 68 7.87 -8.17 14.45
CA SER A 68 8.57 -9.44 14.25
C SER A 68 9.04 -9.59 12.81
N GLU A 69 10.18 -10.27 12.63
CA GLU A 69 10.72 -10.63 11.31
C GLU A 69 9.64 -11.34 10.46
N GLU A 70 8.81 -12.18 11.07
CA GLU A 70 7.66 -12.87 10.45
C GLU A 70 6.70 -11.91 9.73
N GLN A 71 6.37 -10.75 10.32
CA GLN A 71 5.49 -9.78 9.67
C GLN A 71 6.18 -9.11 8.47
N SER A 72 7.49 -8.86 8.58
CA SER A 72 8.29 -8.28 7.50
C SER A 72 8.46 -9.25 6.32
N GLU A 73 8.63 -10.55 6.61
CA GLU A 73 8.73 -11.63 5.63
C GLU A 73 7.39 -11.84 4.92
N ARG A 74 6.28 -11.88 5.67
CA ARG A 74 4.94 -11.97 5.10
C ARG A 74 4.63 -10.82 4.16
N PHE A 75 5.04 -9.59 4.50
CA PHE A 75 4.94 -8.43 3.61
C PHE A 75 5.73 -8.63 2.31
N HIS A 76 6.91 -9.23 2.37
CA HIS A 76 7.72 -9.52 1.18
C HIS A 76 7.06 -10.59 0.30
N GLU A 77 6.50 -11.65 0.89
CA GLU A 77 5.78 -12.69 0.16
C GLU A 77 4.51 -12.17 -0.51
N ASP A 78 3.70 -11.39 0.21
CA ASP A 78 2.48 -10.79 -0.31
C ASP A 78 2.77 -9.90 -1.52
N ILE A 79 3.81 -9.06 -1.44
CA ILE A 79 4.23 -8.20 -2.55
C ILE A 79 4.67 -9.03 -3.74
N LYS A 80 5.49 -10.07 -3.53
CA LYS A 80 5.97 -10.94 -4.60
C LYS A 80 4.80 -11.63 -5.32
N GLU A 81 3.83 -12.14 -4.58
CA GLU A 81 2.65 -12.78 -5.15
C GLU A 81 1.77 -11.77 -5.91
N ARG A 82 1.66 -10.55 -5.38
CA ARG A 82 0.93 -9.44 -5.97
C ARG A 82 1.57 -8.96 -7.27
N GLU A 83 2.87 -8.71 -7.28
CA GLU A 83 3.65 -8.38 -8.48
C GLU A 83 3.44 -9.42 -9.58
N ARG A 84 3.45 -10.71 -9.22
CA ARG A 84 3.17 -11.80 -10.17
C ARG A 84 1.75 -11.72 -10.74
N ARG A 85 0.73 -11.50 -9.90
CA ARG A 85 -0.68 -11.42 -10.34
C ARG A 85 -0.94 -10.24 -11.28
N TYR A 86 -0.27 -9.12 -11.04
CA TYR A 86 -0.45 -7.90 -11.82
C TYR A 86 0.62 -7.71 -12.92
N GLN A 87 1.44 -8.73 -13.21
CA GLN A 87 2.50 -8.71 -14.24
C GLN A 87 3.50 -7.55 -14.06
N GLY A 88 3.79 -7.18 -12.81
CA GLY A 88 4.61 -6.00 -12.50
C GLY A 88 3.98 -4.66 -12.88
N LYS A 89 2.72 -4.63 -13.34
CA LYS A 89 1.97 -3.40 -13.61
C LYS A 89 1.38 -2.87 -12.32
N TRP A 90 1.90 -1.73 -11.87
CA TRP A 90 1.38 -1.00 -10.73
C TRP A 90 0.14 -0.21 -11.13
N ASN A 91 -0.97 -0.44 -10.46
CA ASN A 91 -2.17 0.39 -10.59
C ASN A 91 -2.77 0.69 -9.20
N VAL A 92 -3.53 1.77 -9.12
CA VAL A 92 -4.20 2.20 -7.87
C VAL A 92 -5.09 1.08 -7.31
N SER A 93 -5.72 0.29 -8.18
CA SER A 93 -6.56 -0.84 -7.79
C SER A 93 -5.80 -1.92 -7.01
N MET A 94 -4.55 -2.18 -7.36
CA MET A 94 -3.68 -3.17 -6.71
C MET A 94 -3.30 -2.75 -5.28
N ILE A 95 -3.02 -1.44 -5.08
CA ILE A 95 -2.79 -0.85 -3.76
C ILE A 95 -4.08 -0.90 -2.95
N ALA A 96 -5.22 -0.48 -3.54
CA ALA A 96 -6.51 -0.49 -2.87
C ALA A 96 -6.91 -1.90 -2.40
N ASP A 97 -6.73 -2.91 -3.25
CA ASP A 97 -6.93 -4.31 -2.90
C ASP A 97 -6.01 -4.75 -1.76
N TYR A 98 -4.80 -4.19 -1.67
CA TYR A 98 -3.79 -4.61 -0.70
C TYR A 98 -4.13 -4.06 0.68
N CYS A 99 -4.42 -2.77 0.74
CA CYS A 99 -4.98 -2.13 1.93
C CYS A 99 -6.28 -2.81 2.38
N TRP A 100 -7.14 -3.22 1.44
CA TRP A 100 -8.38 -3.93 1.76
C TRP A 100 -8.13 -5.31 2.40
N MET A 101 -7.20 -6.11 1.88
CA MET A 101 -6.86 -7.39 2.51
C MET A 101 -6.27 -7.20 3.91
N LEU A 102 -5.31 -6.29 4.06
CA LEU A 102 -4.72 -5.97 5.36
C LEU A 102 -5.78 -5.54 6.38
N GLN A 103 -6.76 -4.75 5.94
CA GLN A 103 -7.85 -4.31 6.80
C GLN A 103 -8.82 -5.44 7.17
N ARG A 104 -9.11 -6.36 6.24
CA ARG A 104 -9.99 -7.51 6.48
C ARG A 104 -9.36 -8.52 7.44
N ASP A 105 -8.07 -8.77 7.28
CA ASP A 105 -7.34 -9.78 8.06
C ASP A 105 -6.89 -9.22 9.43
N ASN A 106 -7.23 -7.96 9.73
CA ASN A 106 -7.02 -7.35 11.04
C ASN A 106 -7.95 -7.99 12.09
N PRO A 107 -7.42 -8.75 13.06
CA PRO A 107 -8.23 -9.49 14.05
C PRO A 107 -9.01 -8.56 14.99
N CYS A 108 -8.63 -7.29 15.09
CA CYS A 108 -9.30 -6.30 15.94
C CYS A 108 -10.57 -5.71 15.30
N LYS A 109 -10.85 -5.98 14.03
CA LYS A 109 -12.03 -5.44 13.33
C LYS A 109 -13.04 -6.54 12.99
N VAL A 110 -14.21 -6.51 13.64
CA VAL A 110 -15.33 -7.40 13.31
C VAL A 110 -16.04 -6.92 12.05
N HIS A 111 -15.80 -7.60 10.93
CA HIS A 111 -16.47 -7.30 9.66
C HIS A 111 -17.71 -8.18 9.50
N LYS A 112 -18.91 -7.58 9.49
CA LYS A 112 -20.15 -8.26 9.10
C LYS A 112 -20.40 -8.08 7.61
N ARG A 113 -20.42 -9.18 6.83
CA ARG A 113 -20.92 -9.15 5.45
C ARG A 113 -22.40 -8.75 5.48
N LYS A 114 -22.73 -7.59 4.91
CA LYS A 114 -24.11 -7.27 4.54
C LYS A 114 -24.31 -7.71 3.09
N SER A 115 -25.16 -8.70 2.88
CA SER A 115 -25.64 -9.09 1.56
C SER A 115 -27.00 -8.46 1.38
N ASP A 116 -27.11 -7.48 0.48
CA ASP A 116 -28.40 -6.98 0.05
C ASP A 116 -28.97 -7.98 -0.96
N LYS A 117 -30.10 -8.61 -0.59
CA LYS A 117 -30.84 -9.49 -1.49
C LYS A 117 -31.46 -8.61 -2.58
N ARG A 118 -30.86 -8.58 -3.76
CA ARG A 118 -31.45 -7.92 -4.94
C ARG A 118 -32.53 -8.86 -5.49
N THR A 119 -33.79 -8.58 -5.23
CA THR A 119 -34.91 -9.22 -5.93
C THR A 119 -34.98 -8.62 -7.34
N PHE A 120 -34.78 -9.44 -8.36
CA PHE A 120 -35.04 -9.06 -9.75
C PHE A 120 -36.56 -9.06 -9.97
N GLU A 121 -37.18 -7.89 -9.93
CA GLU A 121 -38.55 -7.69 -10.43
C GLU A 121 -38.51 -7.85 -11.97
N ILE A 122 -39.11 -8.94 -12.46
CA ILE A 122 -39.26 -9.21 -13.89
C ILE A 122 -40.32 -8.26 -14.44
N TRP A 123 -39.92 -7.25 -15.21
CA TRP A 123 -40.84 -6.44 -16.00
C TRP A 123 -41.40 -7.29 -17.15
N LYS A 124 -42.69 -7.65 -17.10
CA LYS A 124 -43.43 -8.14 -18.28
C LYS A 124 -43.79 -6.92 -19.16
N PRO A 125 -43.34 -6.84 -20.42
CA PRO A 125 -43.82 -5.81 -21.33
C PRO A 125 -45.23 -6.19 -21.82
N VAL A 126 -46.16 -5.24 -21.71
CA VAL A 126 -47.48 -5.29 -22.34
C VAL A 126 -47.26 -5.28 -23.85
N LEU A 127 -47.39 -6.44 -24.49
CA LEU A 127 -47.50 -6.54 -25.93
C LEU A 127 -48.97 -6.42 -26.34
N MET A 128 -49.16 -5.55 -27.31
CA MET A 128 -50.37 -5.25 -28.07
C MET A 128 -51.14 -6.51 -28.47
N GLU A 129 -52.47 -6.47 -28.34
CA GLU A 129 -53.34 -7.03 -29.38
C GLU A 129 -54.45 -6.02 -29.69
N LEU A 130 -54.28 -5.36 -30.85
CA LEU A 130 -55.39 -4.93 -31.69
C LEU A 130 -55.92 -6.19 -32.39
N GLY A 131 -57.20 -6.48 -32.21
CA GLY A 131 -57.97 -7.52 -32.86
C GLY A 131 -59.43 -7.41 -32.47
#